data_AF-A0A920FV11-F1
#
_entry.id   AF-A0A920FV11-F1
#
_cell.length_a   1.000
_cell.length_b   1.000
_cell.length_c   1.000
_cell.angle_alpha   90.00
_cell.angle_beta   90.00
_cell.angle_gamma   90.00
#
_symmetry.space_group_name_H-M   'P 1'
#
loop_
_entity.id
_entity.type
_entity.pdbx_description
1 polymer ?
#
loop_
_entity_poly.entity_id
_entity_poly.type
_entity_poly.pdbx_seq_one_letter_code
_entity_poly.pdbx_strand_id
1 'polypeptide(L)'
;MPYQYVESLKHFVSKKAMNIDGLGEKQIEKFMELKFISKKLDIYKLDRYKNEIIDLEGFGQKSYDNLILSIEKSKRTTLSRFIFSLGLRYVGENNSELLANYFQSKESFKV
;
A
#
# COMPACT_ATOMS: atom_id res chain seq x y z
N MET A 1 -7.88 -6.85 16.41
CA MET A 1 -7.93 -5.88 15.28
C MET A 1 -9.10 -6.23 14.37
N PRO A 2 -9.81 -5.27 13.75
CA PRO A 2 -10.87 -5.60 12.80
C PRO A 2 -10.27 -6.24 11.54
N TYR A 3 -10.63 -7.49 11.26
CA TYR A 3 -10.12 -8.29 10.12
C TYR A 3 -10.22 -7.54 8.78
N GLN A 4 -11.31 -6.81 8.57
CA GLN A 4 -11.57 -6.02 7.36
C GLN A 4 -10.49 -4.96 7.09
N TYR A 5 -9.85 -4.44 8.14
CA TYR A 5 -8.82 -3.42 8.00
C TYR A 5 -7.51 -3.99 7.45
N VAL A 6 -7.13 -5.15 7.98
CA VAL A 6 -5.94 -5.88 7.55
C VAL A 6 -6.08 -6.27 6.08
N GLU A 7 -7.24 -6.79 5.68
CA GLU A 7 -7.52 -7.11 4.27
C GLU A 7 -7.50 -5.88 3.35
N SER A 8 -8.01 -4.73 3.82
CA SER A 8 -7.94 -3.48 3.06
C SER A 8 -6.49 -3.02 2.82
N LEU A 9 -5.61 -3.18 3.81
CA LEU A 9 -4.19 -2.87 3.69
C LEU A 9 -3.48 -3.87 2.77
N LYS A 10 -3.74 -5.17 2.92
CA LYS A 10 -3.21 -6.23 2.04
C LYS A 10 -3.58 -5.96 0.58
N HIS A 11 -4.84 -5.64 0.33
CA HIS A 11 -5.31 -5.26 -1.00
C HIS A 11 -4.57 -4.03 -1.55
N PHE A 12 -4.42 -2.99 -0.73
CA PHE A 12 -3.77 -1.74 -1.12
C PHE A 12 -2.32 -1.95 -1.58
N VAL A 13 -1.52 -2.74 -0.83
CA VAL A 13 -0.10 -2.97 -1.16
C VAL A 13 0.12 -4.01 -2.26
N SER A 14 -0.92 -4.77 -2.62
CA SER A 14 -0.82 -5.91 -3.54
C SER A 14 -0.20 -5.56 -4.89
N LYS A 15 0.35 -6.59 -5.57
CA LYS A 15 0.99 -6.47 -6.89
C LYS A 15 0.09 -5.84 -7.96
N LYS A 16 -1.23 -5.99 -7.87
CA LYS A 16 -2.19 -5.39 -8.81
C LYS A 16 -2.60 -3.97 -8.43
N ALA A 17 -2.43 -3.59 -7.16
CA ALA A 17 -2.77 -2.27 -6.62
C ALA A 17 -1.54 -1.34 -6.58
N MET A 18 -1.02 -1.00 -5.40
CA MET A 18 0.13 -0.09 -5.31
C MET A 18 1.48 -0.78 -5.54
N ASN A 19 1.53 -2.12 -5.55
CA ASN A 19 2.75 -2.92 -5.71
C ASN A 19 3.87 -2.44 -4.79
N ILE A 20 3.62 -2.55 -3.49
CA ILE A 20 4.60 -2.23 -2.46
C ILE A 20 5.20 -3.55 -1.96
N ASP A 21 6.37 -3.85 -2.51
CA ASP A 21 7.20 -4.98 -2.12
C ASP A 21 7.75 -4.76 -0.69
N GLY A 22 7.87 -5.83 0.08
CA GLY A 22 8.30 -5.76 1.49
C GLY A 22 7.18 -5.58 2.50
N LEU A 23 5.93 -5.32 2.07
CA LEU A 23 4.73 -5.34 2.93
C LEU A 23 3.87 -6.57 2.64
N GLY A 24 4.39 -7.75 2.99
CA GLY A 24 3.58 -8.97 3.01
C GLY A 24 2.54 -9.00 4.14
N GLU A 25 1.71 -10.05 4.16
CA GLU A 25 0.70 -10.27 5.20
C GLU A 25 1.27 -10.20 6.63
N LYS A 26 2.35 -10.94 6.90
CA LYS A 26 3.02 -10.94 8.22
C LYS A 26 3.56 -9.56 8.59
N GLN A 27 4.03 -8.80 7.61
CA GLN A 27 4.62 -7.48 7.82
C GLN A 27 3.55 -6.45 8.13
N ILE A 28 2.43 -6.50 7.42
CA ILE A 28 1.26 -5.66 7.72
C ILE A 28 0.78 -5.93 9.15
N GLU A 29 0.59 -7.19 9.52
CA GLU A 29 0.14 -7.56 10.86
C GLU A 29 1.12 -7.07 11.92
N LYS A 30 2.42 -7.31 11.74
CA LYS A 30 3.46 -6.84 12.66
C LYS A 30 3.51 -5.33 12.79
N PHE A 31 3.46 -4.60 11.68
CA PHE A 31 3.50 -3.13 11.68
C PHE A 31 2.23 -2.53 12.26
N MET A 32 1.09 -3.22 12.19
CA MET A 32 -0.14 -2.83 12.88
C MET A 32 -0.05 -3.07 14.39
N GLU A 33 0.50 -4.22 14.82
CA GLU A 33 0.75 -4.52 16.24
C GLU A 33 1.65 -3.47 16.89
N LEU A 34 2.71 -3.07 16.18
CA LEU A 34 3.65 -2.03 16.59
C LEU A 34 3.11 -0.61 16.43
N LYS A 35 1.88 -0.45 15.91
CA LYS A 35 1.22 0.84 15.63
C LYS A 35 1.97 1.72 14.62
N PHE A 36 2.84 1.13 13.80
CA PHE A 36 3.51 1.83 12.71
C PHE A 36 2.54 2.15 11.58
N ILE A 37 1.61 1.23 11.31
CA ILE A 37 0.52 1.40 10.34
C ILE A 37 -0.80 1.34 11.08
N SER A 38 -1.57 2.42 11.03
CA SER A 38 -2.99 2.42 11.39
C SER A 38 -3.87 2.76 10.20
N LYS A 39 -3.30 3.29 9.11
CA LYS A 39 -3.97 3.56 7.83
C LYS A 39 -3.09 3.48 6.61
N LYS A 40 -3.73 3.35 5.44
CA LYS A 40 -3.06 3.27 4.12
C LYS A 40 -2.00 4.37 3.94
N LEU A 41 -2.30 5.60 4.38
CA LEU A 41 -1.37 6.73 4.30
C LEU A 41 -0.16 6.64 5.23
N ASP A 42 -0.24 5.87 6.32
CA ASP A 42 0.89 5.70 7.24
C ASP A 42 2.01 4.87 6.61
N ILE A 43 1.70 4.04 5.60
CA ILE A 43 2.70 3.31 4.81
C ILE A 43 3.73 4.27 4.22
N TYR A 44 3.29 5.44 3.76
CA TYR A 44 4.16 6.47 3.20
C TYR A 44 4.93 7.29 4.25
N LYS A 45 4.83 6.91 5.52
CA LYS A 45 5.50 7.54 6.67
C LYS A 45 6.31 6.53 7.49
N LEU A 46 6.59 5.35 6.94
CA LEU A 46 7.37 4.31 7.63
C LEU A 46 8.85 4.67 7.80
N ASP A 47 9.34 5.67 7.06
CA ASP A 47 10.68 6.22 7.19
C ASP A 47 10.98 6.71 8.62
N ARG A 48 9.96 7.21 9.34
CA ARG A 48 10.08 7.67 10.73
C ARG A 48 10.42 6.57 11.73
N TYR A 49 10.22 5.30 11.36
CA TYR A 49 10.50 4.13 12.20
C TYR A 49 11.73 3.35 11.72
N LYS A 50 12.68 4.05 11.09
CA LYS A 50 13.84 3.42 10.45
C LYS A 50 14.55 2.43 11.36
N ASN A 51 14.96 2.89 12.54
CA ASN A 51 15.79 2.09 13.45
C ASN A 51 14.97 0.90 13.97
N GLU A 52 13.73 1.16 14.38
CA GLU A 52 12.83 0.14 14.89
C GLU A 52 12.53 -0.93 13.83
N ILE A 53 12.34 -0.55 12.57
CA ILE A 53 12.11 -1.52 11.48
C ILE A 53 13.38 -2.33 11.21
N ILE A 54 14.56 -1.72 11.21
CA ILE A 54 15.83 -2.42 10.97
C ILE A 54 16.12 -3.43 12.08
N ASP A 55 15.78 -3.10 13.33
CA ASP A 55 16.03 -3.93 14.51
C ASP A 55 15.00 -5.06 14.70
N LEU A 56 13.94 -5.11 13.89
CA LEU A 56 12.96 -6.21 13.94
C LEU A 56 13.59 -7.52 13.45
N GLU A 57 13.27 -8.60 14.16
CA GLU A 57 13.67 -9.95 13.75
C GLU A 57 13.15 -10.28 12.33
N GLY A 58 14.05 -10.67 11.45
CA GLY A 58 13.76 -10.94 10.03
C GLY A 58 13.70 -9.69 9.15
N PHE A 59 13.88 -8.49 9.71
CA PHE A 59 14.23 -7.28 8.98
C PHE A 59 15.72 -6.96 9.17
N GLY A 60 16.24 -6.19 8.23
CA GLY A 60 17.59 -5.67 8.29
C GLY A 60 17.72 -4.51 7.30
N GLN A 61 18.86 -3.83 7.31
CA GLN A 61 19.08 -2.61 6.53
C GLN A 61 18.63 -2.74 5.06
N LYS A 62 19.05 -3.81 4.38
CA LYS A 62 18.69 -4.06 2.98
C LYS A 62 17.18 -4.26 2.77
N SER A 63 16.50 -4.93 3.70
CA SER A 63 15.05 -5.14 3.62
C SER A 63 14.31 -3.82 3.79
N TYR A 64 14.74 -3.00 4.76
CA TYR A 64 14.23 -1.64 4.97
C TYR A 64 14.43 -0.76 3.73
N ASP A 65 15.64 -0.75 3.15
CA ASP A 65 15.93 0.08 1.97
C ASP A 65 15.06 -0.32 0.77
N ASN A 66 14.88 -1.63 0.55
CA ASN A 66 14.00 -2.13 -0.51
C ASN A 66 12.53 -1.72 -0.27
N LEU A 67 12.06 -1.79 0.98
CA LEU A 67 10.71 -1.38 1.35
C LEU A 67 10.49 0.11 1.06
N ILE A 68 11.38 0.98 1.52
CA ILE A 68 11.26 2.43 1.31
C ILE A 68 11.32 2.76 -0.19
N LEU A 69 12.23 2.14 -0.94
CA LEU A 69 12.29 2.30 -2.39
C LEU A 69 10.99 1.88 -3.09
N SER A 70 10.39 0.76 -2.66
CA SER A 70 9.12 0.28 -3.21
C SER A 70 7.96 1.23 -2.89
N ILE A 71 7.93 1.77 -1.66
CA ILE A 71 6.96 2.79 -1.24
C ILE A 71 7.09 4.05 -2.11
N GLU A 72 8.30 4.57 -2.30
CA GLU A 72 8.54 5.74 -3.15
C GLU A 72 8.13 5.50 -4.60
N LYS A 73 8.45 4.32 -5.15
CA LYS A 73 8.03 3.93 -6.49
C LYS A 73 6.51 3.89 -6.62
N SER A 74 5.80 3.37 -5.62
CA SER A 74 4.35 3.26 -5.64
C SER A 74 3.62 4.61 -5.72
N LYS A 75 4.25 5.71 -5.28
CA LYS A 75 3.69 7.06 -5.42
C LYS A 75 3.46 7.45 -6.89
N ARG A 76 4.26 6.88 -7.81
CA ARG A 76 4.13 7.04 -9.26
C ARG A 76 3.49 5.79 -9.86
N THR A 77 2.17 5.68 -9.72
CA THR A 77 1.37 4.57 -10.25
C THR A 77 0.41 5.06 -11.35
N THR A 78 -0.27 4.14 -12.03
CA THR A 78 -1.34 4.48 -12.98
C THR A 78 -2.66 4.77 -12.25
N LEU A 79 -3.54 5.54 -12.89
CA LEU A 79 -4.87 5.83 -12.34
C LEU A 79 -5.68 4.54 -12.11
N SER A 80 -5.61 3.57 -13.02
CA SER A 80 -6.30 2.28 -12.87
C SER A 80 -5.88 1.54 -11.60
N ARG A 81 -4.57 1.47 -11.34
CA ARG A 81 -4.01 0.81 -10.16
C ARG A 81 -4.34 1.56 -8.88
N PHE A 82 -4.34 2.90 -8.93
CA PHE A 82 -4.78 3.73 -7.82
C PHE A 82 -6.25 3.48 -7.48
N ILE A 83 -7.15 3.52 -8.46
CA ILE A 83 -8.59 3.24 -8.28
C ILE A 83 -8.78 1.84 -7.69
N PHE A 84 -8.09 0.84 -8.25
CA PHE A 84 -8.15 -0.52 -7.74
C PHE A 84 -7.71 -0.60 -6.27
N SER A 85 -6.62 0.07 -5.90
CA SER A 85 -6.08 0.09 -4.53
C SER A 85 -7.04 0.67 -3.47
N LEU A 86 -8.00 1.50 -3.89
CA LEU A 86 -8.99 2.07 -2.97
C LEU A 86 -9.89 0.98 -2.37
N GLY A 87 -10.10 -0.13 -3.09
CA GLY A 87 -10.94 -1.23 -2.65
C GLY A 87 -12.43 -0.85 -2.67
N LEU A 88 -12.85 -0.06 -3.67
CA LEU A 88 -14.24 0.34 -3.84
C LEU A 88 -15.10 -0.90 -4.15
N ARG A 89 -16.26 -0.99 -3.51
CA ARG A 89 -17.19 -2.12 -3.71
C ARG A 89 -17.61 -2.17 -5.18
N TYR A 90 -17.61 -3.37 -5.77
CA TYR A 90 -17.89 -3.64 -7.19
C TYR A 90 -16.87 -3.06 -8.18
N VAL A 91 -15.75 -2.50 -7.72
CA VAL A 91 -14.70 -1.98 -8.60
C VAL A 91 -13.48 -2.92 -8.54
N GLY A 92 -13.52 -3.94 -9.40
CA GLY A 92 -12.38 -4.83 -9.64
C GLY A 92 -11.35 -4.22 -10.60
N GLU A 93 -10.38 -5.03 -11.03
CA GLU A 93 -9.30 -4.61 -11.94
C GLU A 93 -9.86 -4.05 -13.26
N ASN A 94 -10.75 -4.77 -13.93
CA ASN A 94 -11.36 -4.35 -15.19
C ASN A 94 -12.16 -3.04 -15.06
N ASN A 95 -12.96 -2.91 -13.99
CA ASN A 95 -13.74 -1.69 -13.76
C ASN A 95 -12.83 -0.51 -13.41
N SER A 96 -11.71 -0.76 -12.72
CA SER A 96 -10.72 0.27 -12.43
C SER A 96 -10.05 0.78 -13.71
N GLU A 97 -9.78 -0.11 -14.65
CA GLU A 97 -9.24 0.24 -15.97
C GLU A 97 -10.26 1.04 -16.80
N LEU A 98 -11.52 0.61 -16.83
CA LEU A 98 -12.60 1.34 -17.49
C LEU A 98 -12.73 2.78 -16.94
N LEU A 99 -12.75 2.92 -15.60
CA LEU A 99 -12.84 4.22 -14.94
C LEU A 99 -11.61 5.08 -15.25
N ALA A 100 -10.41 4.50 -15.22
CA ALA A 100 -9.19 5.22 -15.55
C ALA A 100 -9.20 5.75 -16.98
N ASN A 101 -9.69 4.95 -17.94
CA ASN A 101 -9.82 5.36 -19.33
C ASN A 101 -10.88 6.45 -19.52
N TYR A 102 -11.97 6.41 -18.74
CA TYR A 102 -13.00 7.44 -18.77
C TYR A 102 -12.51 8.78 -18.21
N PHE A 103 -11.88 8.77 -17.03
CA PHE A 103 -11.47 10.01 -16.36
C PHE A 103 -10.15 10.58 -16.88
N GLN A 104 -9.30 9.74 -17.48
CA GLN A 104 -7.98 10.06 -18.09
C GLN A 104 -6.92 10.68 -17.16
N SER A 105 -7.33 11.36 -16.08
CA SER A 105 -6.47 12.03 -15.12
C SER A 105 -7.04 11.91 -13.71
N LYS A 106 -6.15 12.03 -12.72
CA LYS A 106 -6.54 11.97 -11.30
C LYS A 106 -7.39 13.18 -10.92
N GLU A 107 -7.15 14.32 -11.54
CA GLU A 107 -7.82 15.60 -11.31
C GLU A 107 -9.32 15.52 -11.66
N SER A 108 -9.64 14.73 -12.70
CA SER A 108 -11.02 14.44 -13.10
C SER A 108 -11.70 13.39 -12.22
N PHE A 109 -10.94 12.55 -11.52
CA PHE A 109 -11.45 11.49 -10.67
C PHE A 109 -11.58 11.96 -9.21
N LYS A 110 -12.80 12.36 -8.82
CA LYS A 110 -13.12 12.80 -7.45
C LYS A 110 -13.84 11.68 -6.69
N VAL A 111 -13.29 11.29 -5.53
CA VAL A 111 -13.86 10.31 -4.58
C VAL A 111 -14.05 10.98 -3.24
#